data_AF-A0AAV5ZGR8-F1
#
_entry.id   AF-A0AAV5ZGR8-F1
#
_cell.length_a   1.000
_cell.length_b   1.000
_cell.length_c   1.000
_cell.angle_alpha   90.00
_cell.angle_beta   90.00
_cell.angle_gamma   90.00
#
_symmetry.space_group_name_H-M   'P 1'
#
loop_
_entity.id
_entity.type
_entity.pdbx_description
1 polymer ?
#
loop_
_entity_poly.entity_id
_entity_poly.type
_entity_poly.pdbx_seq_one_letter_code
_entity_poly.pdbx_strand_id
1 'polypeptide(L)'
;MASLLDRVPLAFEANAGHLDPRVRFVVRGGKQTLFLTADEAVLALAAPGPPEAPPASHAIRGRHHEAVEPPAVVRMRFAGGRVGAEAAGVDRLPGTLNVFRGADPARWRTAVPRYAAVRYRDVYPGIDVLYHGTERRLAYDL
;
A
#
# COMPACT_ATOMS: atom_id res chain seq x y z
N MET A 1 3.02 19.43 -19.37
CA MET A 1 3.56 20.04 -18.12
C MET A 1 3.46 18.98 -17.03
N ALA A 2 4.57 18.53 -16.46
CA ALA A 2 4.55 17.56 -15.35
C ALA A 2 4.06 18.26 -14.08
N SER A 3 3.12 17.63 -13.37
CA SER A 3 2.54 18.20 -12.14
C SER A 3 3.55 18.10 -10.99
N LEU A 4 3.51 19.02 -10.04
CA LEU A 4 4.32 18.96 -8.81
C LEU A 4 4.09 17.65 -8.03
N LEU A 5 2.93 17.02 -8.24
CA LEU A 5 2.54 15.72 -7.69
C LEU A 5 3.24 14.52 -8.35
N ASP A 6 3.84 14.67 -9.54
CA ASP A 6 4.59 13.60 -10.23
C ASP A 6 5.98 13.35 -9.61
N ARG A 7 6.44 14.26 -8.74
CA ARG A 7 7.76 14.21 -8.08
C ARG A 7 7.73 13.71 -6.64
N VAL A 8 6.56 13.33 -6.12
CA VAL A 8 6.47 12.76 -4.77
C VAL A 8 6.87 11.28 -4.87
N PRO A 9 7.95 10.85 -4.18
CA PRO A 9 8.41 9.48 -4.26
C PRO A 9 7.35 8.53 -3.71
N LEU A 10 7.29 7.34 -4.31
CA LEU A 10 6.50 6.24 -3.80
C LEU A 10 7.02 5.90 -2.39
N ALA A 11 6.14 5.91 -1.39
CA ALA A 11 6.53 5.76 0.01
C ALA A 11 5.98 4.45 0.59
N PHE A 12 6.86 3.66 1.18
CA PHE A 12 6.49 2.47 1.93
C PHE A 12 6.18 2.86 3.37
N GLU A 13 4.95 2.61 3.81
CA GLU A 13 4.46 2.94 5.14
C GLU A 13 4.52 1.69 6.02
N ALA A 14 5.20 1.78 7.15
CA ALA A 14 5.24 0.67 8.11
C ALA A 14 3.87 0.47 8.78
N ASN A 15 3.49 -0.78 9.02
CA ASN A 15 2.31 -1.08 9.80
C ASN A 15 2.54 -0.78 11.29
N ALA A 16 2.04 0.38 11.74
CA ALA A 16 2.03 0.76 13.15
C ALA A 16 0.78 0.27 13.92
N GLY A 17 0.14 -0.82 13.46
CA GLY A 17 -1.09 -1.36 14.03
C GLY A 17 -2.37 -0.67 13.52
N HIS A 18 -2.28 0.10 12.44
CA HIS A 18 -3.44 0.69 11.77
C HIS A 18 -3.90 -0.14 10.56
N LEU A 19 -3.21 -1.22 10.22
CA LEU A 19 -3.57 -2.15 9.14
C LEU A 19 -3.79 -3.55 9.72
N ASP A 20 -4.21 -4.49 8.87
CA ASP A 20 -4.23 -5.91 9.23
C ASP A 20 -2.85 -6.34 9.77
N PRO A 21 -2.76 -7.10 10.89
CA PRO A 21 -1.49 -7.49 11.50
C PRO A 21 -0.53 -8.28 10.60
N ARG A 22 -1.04 -8.92 9.54
CA ARG A 22 -0.22 -9.66 8.56
C ARG A 22 0.58 -8.72 7.65
N VAL A 23 0.12 -7.49 7.48
CA VAL A 23 0.80 -6.49 6.66
C VAL A 23 1.99 -5.94 7.43
N ARG A 24 3.17 -5.94 6.81
CA ARG A 24 4.40 -5.32 7.34
C ARG A 24 4.54 -3.90 6.81
N PHE A 25 4.37 -3.75 5.50
CA PHE A 25 4.43 -2.47 4.81
C PHE A 25 3.28 -2.36 3.81
N VAL A 26 2.86 -1.13 3.54
CA VAL A 26 1.92 -0.82 2.48
C VAL A 26 2.49 0.30 1.62
N VAL A 27 2.22 0.23 0.33
CA VAL A 27 2.57 1.29 -0.60
C VAL A 27 1.37 1.60 -1.50
N ARG A 28 1.11 2.89 -1.67
CA ARG A 28 -0.05 3.39 -2.44
C ARG A 28 0.46 4.16 -3.63
N GLY A 29 0.05 3.74 -4.83
CA GLY A 29 0.39 4.42 -6.06
C GLY A 29 -0.83 4.51 -6.97
N GLY A 30 -1.33 5.72 -7.24
CA GLY A 30 -2.44 5.89 -8.19
C GLY A 30 -3.66 5.05 -7.82
N LYS A 31 -4.07 4.14 -8.72
CA LYS A 31 -5.22 3.21 -8.56
C LYS A 31 -4.84 1.85 -7.98
N GLN A 32 -3.62 1.68 -7.48
CA GLN A 32 -3.13 0.43 -6.93
C GLN A 32 -2.63 0.59 -5.50
N THR A 33 -2.86 -0.44 -4.70
CA THR A 33 -2.25 -0.58 -3.37
C THR A 33 -1.54 -1.92 -3.30
N LEU A 34 -0.28 -1.91 -2.90
CA LEU A 34 0.46 -3.12 -2.61
C LEU A 34 0.60 -3.27 -1.10
N PHE A 35 0.24 -4.45 -0.61
CA PHE A 35 0.47 -4.88 0.76
C PHE A 35 1.60 -5.90 0.77
N LEU A 36 2.63 -5.63 1.56
CA LEU A 36 3.78 -6.49 1.74
C LEU A 36 3.63 -7.21 3.08
N THR A 37 3.46 -8.53 3.05
CA THR A 37 3.35 -9.40 4.24
C THR A 37 4.66 -10.14 4.49
N ALA A 38 4.73 -11.06 5.44
CA ALA A 38 5.94 -11.88 5.62
C ALA A 38 6.20 -12.85 4.44
N ASP A 39 5.15 -13.19 3.67
CA ASP A 39 5.18 -14.30 2.71
C ASP A 39 4.69 -13.91 1.30
N GLU A 40 3.94 -12.81 1.21
CA GLU A 40 3.21 -12.44 0.01
C GLU A 40 3.31 -10.95 -0.28
N ALA A 41 3.42 -10.63 -1.56
CA ALA A 41 3.11 -9.33 -2.13
C ALA A 41 1.68 -9.37 -2.69
N VAL A 42 0.77 -8.62 -2.06
CA VAL A 42 -0.65 -8.58 -2.42
C VAL A 42 -0.96 -7.26 -3.10
N LEU A 43 -1.20 -7.29 -4.41
CA LEU A 43 -1.55 -6.13 -5.21
C LEU A 43 -3.07 -6.07 -5.37
N ALA A 44 -3.67 -5.00 -4.86
CA ALA A 44 -5.07 -4.66 -5.09
C ALA A 44 -5.14 -3.56 -6.16
N LEU A 45 -5.80 -3.86 -7.28
CA LEU A 45 -6.10 -2.92 -8.36
C LEU A 45 -7.53 -2.42 -8.16
N ALA A 46 -7.69 -1.11 -7.98
CA ALA A 46 -9.03 -0.52 -7.97
C ALA A 46 -9.66 -0.74 -9.36
N ALA A 47 -10.89 -1.29 -9.38
CA ALA A 47 -11.69 -1.33 -10.59
C ALA A 47 -11.88 0.10 -11.14
N PRO A 48 -11.94 0.30 -12.47
CA PRO A 48 -12.34 1.59 -13.01
C PRO A 48 -13.81 1.87 -12.64
N GLY A 49 -14.02 2.79 -11.70
CA GLY A 49 -15.31 3.43 -11.42
C GLY A 49 -15.07 4.91 -11.07
N PRO A 50 -15.93 5.84 -11.49
CA PRO A 50 -15.64 7.28 -11.38
C PRO A 50 -15.60 7.76 -9.91
N PRO A 51 -14.77 8.77 -9.60
CA PRO A 51 -14.77 9.46 -8.31
C PRO A 51 -15.58 10.76 -8.38
N GLU A 52 -16.60 10.96 -7.55
CA GLU A 52 -16.92 12.27 -6.95
C GLU A 52 -17.97 12.15 -5.85
N ALA A 53 -17.84 12.98 -4.81
CA ALA A 53 -18.83 13.07 -3.74
C ALA A 53 -20.19 13.47 -4.32
N PRO A 54 -21.32 12.95 -3.78
CA PRO A 54 -22.62 13.40 -4.23
C PRO A 54 -22.77 14.91 -3.93
N PRO A 55 -23.20 15.76 -4.88
CA PRO A 55 -23.70 17.08 -4.53
C PRO A 55 -24.88 16.90 -3.58
N ALA A 56 -24.94 17.76 -2.56
CA ALA A 56 -25.94 17.70 -1.52
C ALA A 56 -27.37 17.60 -2.11
N SER A 57 -28.03 16.48 -1.79
CA SER A 57 -29.48 16.24 -1.73
C SER A 57 -30.37 16.92 -2.78
N HIS A 58 -31.00 16.13 -3.65
CA HIS A 58 -32.43 16.18 -3.99
C HIS A 58 -32.89 14.77 -4.41
N ALA A 59 -34.14 14.43 -4.10
CA ALA A 59 -34.60 13.08 -3.83
C ALA A 59 -35.26 12.36 -5.02
N ILE A 60 -35.41 11.04 -4.82
CA ILE A 60 -36.44 10.12 -5.37
C ILE A 60 -36.19 9.41 -6.72
N ARG A 61 -36.30 8.07 -6.62
CA ARG A 61 -36.60 7.02 -7.62
C ARG A 61 -35.47 6.48 -8.50
N GLY A 62 -35.25 5.17 -8.36
CA GLY A 62 -34.63 4.32 -9.38
C GLY A 62 -33.11 4.15 -9.28
N ARG A 63 -32.56 3.85 -8.10
CA ARG A 63 -31.15 3.44 -8.03
C ARG A 63 -31.03 1.96 -8.39
N HIS A 64 -30.67 1.70 -9.65
CA HIS A 64 -29.85 0.54 -9.96
C HIS A 64 -28.60 0.65 -9.08
N HIS A 65 -28.42 -0.28 -8.14
CA HIS A 65 -27.12 -0.50 -7.53
C HIS A 65 -26.22 -0.97 -8.68
N GLU A 66 -25.49 -0.06 -9.30
CA GLU A 66 -24.35 -0.43 -10.12
C GLU A 66 -23.36 -1.08 -9.15
N ALA A 67 -23.26 -2.41 -9.23
CA ALA A 67 -22.43 -3.19 -8.32
C ALA A 67 -21.00 -2.66 -8.44
N VAL A 68 -20.48 -2.09 -7.35
CA VAL A 68 -19.05 -1.81 -7.25
C VAL A 68 -18.36 -3.16 -7.36
N GLU A 69 -17.76 -3.44 -8.52
CA GLU A 69 -17.01 -4.68 -8.68
C GLU A 69 -15.89 -4.69 -7.65
N PRO A 70 -15.69 -5.84 -6.96
CA PRO A 70 -14.60 -5.96 -6.01
C PRO A 70 -13.27 -5.69 -6.73
N PRO A 71 -12.30 -5.06 -6.06
CA PRO A 71 -11.00 -4.80 -6.67
C PRO A 71 -10.38 -6.11 -7.16
N ALA A 72 -9.76 -6.08 -8.33
CA ALA A 72 -8.96 -7.21 -8.79
C ALA A 72 -7.74 -7.37 -7.87
N VAL A 73 -7.55 -8.56 -7.31
CA VAL A 73 -6.46 -8.85 -6.38
C VAL A 73 -5.51 -9.88 -6.98
N VAL A 74 -4.22 -9.53 -7.03
CA VAL A 74 -3.13 -10.43 -7.40
C VAL A 74 -2.30 -10.72 -6.15
N ARG A 75 -2.07 -12.01 -5.87
CA ARG A 75 -1.18 -12.46 -4.80
C ARG A 75 0.06 -13.09 -5.41
N MET A 76 1.23 -12.63 -4.98
CA MET A 76 2.51 -13.11 -5.46
C MET A 76 3.33 -13.62 -4.28
N ARG A 77 4.06 -14.72 -4.51
CA ARG A 77 5.01 -15.31 -3.56
C ARG A 77 6.23 -15.80 -4.32
N PHE A 78 7.37 -15.86 -3.65
CA PHE A 78 8.57 -16.48 -4.21
C PHE A 78 8.45 -18.00 -4.14
N ALA A 79 8.41 -18.66 -5.30
CA ALA A 79 8.25 -20.12 -5.37
C ALA A 79 9.46 -20.82 -4.73
N GLY A 80 9.24 -21.65 -3.72
CA GLY A 80 10.31 -22.30 -2.96
C GLY A 80 11.12 -21.35 -2.06
N GLY A 81 10.70 -20.08 -1.93
CA GLY A 81 11.33 -19.12 -1.03
C GLY A 81 11.01 -19.42 0.44
N ARG A 82 11.80 -18.83 1.33
CA ARG A 82 11.60 -18.90 2.78
C ARG A 82 10.25 -18.29 3.17
N VAL A 83 9.50 -19.03 4.00
CA VAL A 83 8.30 -18.53 4.69
C VAL A 83 8.73 -17.73 5.91
N GLY A 84 8.09 -16.60 6.15
CA GLY A 84 8.34 -15.73 7.29
C GLY A 84 9.57 -14.84 7.11
N ALA A 85 9.92 -14.48 5.87
CA ALA A 85 11.08 -13.64 5.60
C ALA A 85 10.95 -12.28 6.32
N GLU A 86 12.05 -11.83 6.93
CA GLU A 86 12.06 -10.59 7.70
C GLU A 86 12.08 -9.39 6.76
N ALA A 87 11.07 -8.52 6.89
CA ALA A 87 10.95 -7.29 6.12
C ALA A 87 11.45 -6.09 6.93
N ALA A 88 12.36 -5.30 6.34
CA ALA A 88 12.90 -4.09 6.94
C ALA A 88 12.77 -2.89 5.97
N GLY A 89 12.35 -1.74 6.49
CA GLY A 89 12.32 -0.50 5.73
C GLY A 89 13.74 0.01 5.48
N VAL A 90 14.01 0.46 4.25
CA VAL A 90 15.30 0.97 3.79
C VAL A 90 15.14 2.43 3.36
N ASP A 91 16.12 3.25 3.72
CA ASP A 91 16.17 4.68 3.43
C ASP A 91 14.90 5.42 3.89
N ARG A 92 14.87 5.74 5.19
CA ARG A 92 13.75 6.46 5.79
C ARG A 92 13.57 7.81 5.10
N LEU A 93 12.37 8.05 4.58
CA LEU A 93 12.01 9.29 3.93
C LEU A 93 11.74 10.40 4.95
N PRO A 94 11.98 11.67 4.59
CA PRO A 94 11.54 12.79 5.41
C PRO A 94 10.00 12.82 5.50
N GLY A 95 9.51 13.29 6.66
CA GLY A 95 8.09 13.34 6.96
C GLY A 95 7.51 12.02 7.46
N THR A 96 6.35 12.12 8.11
CA THR A 96 5.66 10.99 8.73
C THR A 96 4.20 10.97 8.34
N LEU A 97 3.56 9.82 8.56
CA LEU A 97 2.12 9.69 8.40
C LEU A 97 1.43 9.77 9.76
N ASN A 98 0.34 10.52 9.81
CA ASN A 98 -0.59 10.54 10.94
C ASN A 98 -1.94 9.97 10.48
N VAL A 99 -2.40 8.94 11.18
CA VAL A 99 -3.64 8.20 10.90
C VAL A 99 -4.58 8.39 12.09
N PHE A 100 -5.68 9.10 11.86
CA PHE A 100 -6.72 9.35 12.84
C PHE A 100 -7.98 8.60 12.43
N ARG A 101 -8.30 7.50 13.11
CA ARG A 101 -9.46 6.66 12.79
C ARG A 101 -10.53 6.78 13.86
N GLY A 102 -11.62 7.47 13.52
CA GLY A 102 -12.73 7.72 14.43
C GLY A 102 -12.34 8.61 15.61
N ALA A 103 -13.24 8.70 16.59
CA ALA A 103 -13.11 9.58 17.74
C ALA A 103 -12.25 9.01 18.87
N ASP A 104 -11.84 7.75 18.81
CA ASP A 104 -11.03 7.09 19.85
C ASP A 104 -9.52 7.36 19.64
N PRO A 105 -8.86 8.13 20.53
CA PRO A 105 -7.43 8.43 20.41
C PRO A 105 -6.53 7.19 20.53
N ALA A 106 -6.98 6.12 21.20
CA ALA A 106 -6.22 4.87 21.28
C ALA A 106 -6.06 4.20 19.91
N ARG A 107 -6.89 4.56 18.93
CA ARG A 107 -6.83 4.10 17.54
C ARG A 107 -6.04 5.06 16.63
N TRP A 108 -5.57 6.18 17.15
CA TRP A 108 -4.74 7.11 16.41
C TRP A 108 -3.30 6.62 16.36
N ARG A 109 -2.64 6.82 15.21
CA ARG A 109 -1.22 6.53 15.02
C ARG A 109 -0.57 7.75 14.43
N THR A 110 0.36 8.35 15.16
CA THR A 110 1.10 9.53 14.70
C THR A 110 2.56 9.17 14.47
N ALA A 111 3.25 10.03 13.72
CA ALA A 111 4.67 9.91 13.45
C ALA A 111 5.09 8.57 12.80
N VAL A 112 4.18 7.92 12.06
CA VAL A 112 4.47 6.63 11.41
C VAL A 112 5.58 6.85 10.36
N PRO A 113 6.69 6.10 10.45
CA PRO A 113 7.82 6.25 9.53
C PRO A 113 7.46 5.77 8.12
N ARG A 114 8.12 6.38 7.15
CA ARG A 114 8.02 6.04 5.73
C ARG A 114 9.41 5.76 5.18
N TYR A 115 9.48 4.89 4.18
CA TYR A 115 10.73 4.39 3.61
C TYR A 115 10.69 4.46 2.09
N ALA A 116 11.86 4.60 1.47
CA ALA A 116 11.99 4.60 0.01
C ALA A 116 11.92 3.18 -0.56
N ALA A 117 12.30 2.17 0.24
CA ALA A 117 12.28 0.77 -0.14
C ALA A 117 12.01 -0.15 1.05
N VAL A 118 11.72 -1.42 0.77
CA VAL A 118 11.59 -2.50 1.75
C VAL A 118 12.46 -3.67 1.32
N ARG A 119 13.34 -4.13 2.20
CA ARG A 119 14.18 -5.31 1.98
C ARG A 119 13.62 -6.50 2.73
N TYR A 120 13.50 -7.63 2.04
CA TYR A 120 13.31 -8.95 2.62
C TYR A 120 14.63 -9.69 2.58
N ARG A 121 15.07 -10.21 3.73
CA ARG A 121 16.35 -10.94 3.79
C ARG A 121 16.19 -12.43 3.60
N ASP A 122 17.18 -13.03 2.93
CA ASP A 122 17.30 -14.48 2.76
C ASP A 122 15.98 -15.13 2.28
N VAL A 123 15.33 -14.51 1.28
CA VAL A 123 14.14 -15.08 0.63
C VAL A 123 14.51 -16.38 -0.06
N TYR A 124 15.72 -16.43 -0.65
CA TYR A 124 16.44 -17.67 -0.91
C TYR A 124 17.77 -17.63 -0.15
N PRO A 125 18.50 -18.75 0.00
CA PRO A 125 19.79 -18.76 0.70
C PRO A 125 20.77 -17.73 0.11
N GLY A 126 21.08 -16.67 0.88
CA GLY A 126 21.97 -15.59 0.46
C GLY A 126 21.40 -14.62 -0.57
N ILE A 127 20.08 -14.67 -0.85
CA ILE A 127 19.41 -13.77 -1.79
C ILE A 127 18.35 -12.97 -1.05
N ASP A 128 18.49 -11.66 -1.10
CA ASP A 128 17.53 -10.70 -0.58
C ASP A 128 16.54 -10.30 -1.69
N VAL A 129 15.39 -9.75 -1.32
CA VAL A 129 14.50 -9.06 -2.26
C VAL A 129 14.40 -7.62 -1.82
N LEU A 130 14.59 -6.68 -2.75
CA LEU A 130 14.40 -5.25 -2.50
C LEU A 130 13.20 -4.74 -3.29
N TYR A 131 12.11 -4.38 -2.61
CA TYR A 131 10.99 -3.65 -3.20
C TYR A 131 11.25 -2.14 -3.17
N HIS A 132 11.12 -1.47 -4.30
CA HIS A 132 11.31 -0.02 -4.41
C HIS A 132 10.40 0.61 -5.48
N GLY A 133 10.41 1.94 -5.56
CA GLY A 133 9.60 2.69 -6.51
C GLY A 133 10.44 3.36 -7.60
N THR A 134 10.07 3.13 -8.87
CA THR A 134 10.66 3.79 -10.04
C THR A 134 9.54 4.47 -10.84
N GLU A 135 9.60 5.79 -11.05
CA GLU A 135 8.59 6.53 -11.86
C GLU A 135 7.13 6.26 -11.41
N ARG A 136 6.89 6.18 -10.09
CA ARG A 136 5.61 5.80 -9.45
C ARG A 136 5.12 4.36 -9.73
N ARG A 137 5.96 3.55 -10.37
CA ARG A 137 5.75 2.11 -10.53
C ARG A 137 6.49 1.38 -9.43
N LEU A 138 5.92 0.27 -9.00
CA LEU A 138 6.58 -0.66 -8.11
C LEU A 138 7.55 -1.53 -8.92
N ALA A 139 8.75 -1.73 -8.41
CA ALA A 139 9.72 -2.69 -8.91
C ALA A 139 10.26 -3.55 -7.76
N TYR A 140 10.91 -4.67 -8.10
CA TYR A 140 11.69 -5.46 -7.16
C TYR A 140 12.97 -5.97 -7.82
N ASP A 141 14.03 -6.10 -7.02
CA ASP A 141 15.34 -6.65 -7.41
C ASP A 141 15.75 -7.80 -6.47
N LEU A 142 16.62 -8.69 -6.94
CA LEU A 142 17.22 -9.83 -6.21
C LEU A 142 18.73 -9.63 -5.99
#